data_AF-F7Q2X0-F1
#
_entry.id   AF-F7Q2X0-F1
#
_cell.length_a   1.000
_cell.length_b   1.000
_cell.length_c   1.000
_cell.angle_alpha   90.00
_cell.angle_beta   90.00
_cell.angle_gamma   90.00
#
_symmetry.space_group_name_H-M   'P 1'
#
loop_
_entity.id
_entity.type
_entity.pdbx_description
1 polymer ?
#
loop_
_entity_poly.entity_id
_entity_poly.type
_entity_poly.pdbx_seq_one_letter_code
_entity_poly.pdbx_strand_id
1 'polypeptide(L)'
;MEAVLSSLFTVVGMLATSWLTLRAANQRSDSELNHQAQSALEERTRDRLERLYLAALKLRRDVNTQLANAIFMLTRNVAPKPRSGREVPPLFELEMLVELYFRESLSETFKATREAAERHVDAYIEAIRVAQSSDNPDERAISKAEVREKAGRAITQIDQFARQVKADVPL
;
A
#
# COMPACT_ATOMS: atom_id res chain seq x y z
N MET A 1 39.23 47.26 -47.70
CA MET A 1 38.71 47.21 -46.32
C MET A 1 37.36 46.50 -46.21
N GLU A 2 36.50 46.51 -47.23
CA GLU A 2 35.17 45.88 -47.20
C GLU A 2 35.18 44.34 -47.05
N ALA A 3 36.14 43.64 -47.67
CA ALA A 3 36.23 42.17 -47.59
C ALA A 3 36.50 41.64 -46.16
N VAL A 4 37.23 42.40 -45.34
CA VAL A 4 37.55 42.02 -43.95
C VAL A 4 36.31 42.14 -43.06
N LEU A 5 35.53 43.21 -43.22
CA LEU A 5 34.26 43.41 -42.51
C LEU A 5 33.23 42.34 -42.85
N SER A 6 33.08 41.99 -44.13
CA SER A 6 32.19 40.90 -44.58
C SER A 6 32.54 39.55 -43.94
N SER A 7 33.82 39.19 -43.91
CA SER A 7 34.28 37.94 -43.29
C SER A 7 33.98 37.89 -41.78
N LEU A 8 34.12 39.02 -41.07
CA LEU A 8 33.85 39.14 -39.64
C LEU A 8 32.36 38.97 -39.32
N PHE A 9 31.47 39.59 -40.10
CA PHE A 9 30.02 39.39 -39.96
C PHE A 9 29.60 37.95 -40.22
N THR A 10 30.24 37.27 -41.17
CA THR A 10 29.92 35.87 -41.49
C THR A 10 30.34 34.93 -40.35
N VAL A 11 31.53 35.14 -39.76
CA VAL A 11 32.02 34.36 -38.61
C VAL A 11 31.16 34.59 -37.37
N VAL A 12 30.80 35.84 -37.07
CA VAL A 12 29.91 36.17 -35.93
C VAL A 12 28.52 35.56 -36.14
N GLY A 13 27.99 35.59 -37.37
CA GLY A 13 26.72 34.95 -37.71
C GLY A 13 26.73 33.44 -37.47
N MET A 14 27.78 32.74 -37.93
CA MET A 14 27.94 31.29 -37.72
C MET A 14 28.12 30.92 -36.24
N LEU A 15 28.87 31.71 -35.48
CA LEU A 15 29.04 31.50 -34.04
C LEU A 15 27.72 31.70 -33.29
N ALA A 16 26.94 32.73 -33.63
CA ALA A 16 25.62 32.96 -33.04
C ALA A 16 24.63 31.83 -33.33
N THR A 17 24.61 31.31 -34.57
CA THR A 17 23.74 30.16 -34.93
C THR A 17 24.18 28.87 -34.24
N SER A 18 25.49 28.63 -34.14
CA SER A 18 26.05 27.47 -33.42
C SER A 18 25.71 27.53 -31.93
N TRP A 19 25.76 28.72 -31.33
CA TRP A 19 25.44 28.90 -29.91
C TRP A 19 23.94 28.70 -29.62
N LEU A 20 23.07 29.21 -30.51
CA LEU A 20 21.62 29.00 -30.42
C LEU A 20 21.22 27.52 -30.58
N THR A 21 21.85 26.80 -31.50
CA THR A 21 21.59 25.36 -31.71
C THR A 21 22.09 24.50 -30.55
N LEU A 22 23.26 24.80 -29.99
CA LEU A 22 23.76 24.17 -28.76
C LEU A 22 22.83 24.41 -27.56
N ARG A 23 22.32 25.62 -27.38
CA ARG A 23 21.38 25.93 -26.29
C ARG A 23 20.04 25.21 -26.47
N ALA A 24 19.53 25.14 -27.70
CA ALA A 24 18.31 24.40 -28.01
C ALA A 24 18.49 22.88 -27.81
N ALA A 25 19.67 22.33 -28.14
CA ALA A 25 20.00 20.92 -27.90
C ALA A 25 20.09 20.61 -26.40
N ASN A 26 20.73 21.48 -25.61
CA ASN A 26 20.79 21.32 -24.15
C ASN A 26 19.39 21.41 -23.51
N GLN A 27 18.54 22.33 -23.94
CA GLN A 27 17.17 22.43 -23.43
C GLN A 27 16.32 21.20 -23.77
N ARG A 28 16.49 20.62 -24.96
CA ARG A 28 15.82 19.35 -25.32
C ARG A 28 16.34 18.20 -24.45
N SER A 29 17.66 18.10 -24.29
CA SER A 29 18.30 17.08 -23.45
C SER A 29 17.85 17.16 -21.99
N ASP A 30 17.78 18.36 -21.40
CA ASP A 30 17.30 18.55 -20.04
C ASP A 30 15.81 18.22 -19.90
N SER A 31 15.00 18.56 -20.92
CA SER A 31 13.58 18.19 -20.92
C SER A 31 13.37 16.67 -21.06
N GLU A 32 14.18 15.99 -21.86
CA GLU A 32 14.14 14.54 -22.05
C GLU A 32 14.61 13.81 -20.79
N LEU A 33 15.69 14.28 -20.15
CA LEU A 33 16.16 13.74 -18.87
C LEU A 33 15.15 13.95 -17.75
N ASN A 34 14.51 15.13 -17.68
CA ASN A 34 13.46 15.39 -16.71
C ASN A 34 12.22 14.52 -16.97
N HIS A 35 11.83 14.33 -18.24
CA HIS A 35 10.73 13.43 -18.60
C HIS A 35 11.05 11.97 -18.25
N GLN A 36 12.26 11.49 -18.53
CA GLN A 36 12.69 10.13 -18.19
C GLN A 36 12.78 9.91 -16.68
N ALA A 37 13.27 10.91 -15.93
CA ALA A 37 13.32 10.85 -14.47
C ALA A 37 11.90 10.83 -13.88
N GLN A 38 10.99 11.64 -14.41
CA GLN A 38 9.62 11.70 -13.97
C GLN A 38 8.85 10.40 -14.28
N SER A 39 9.00 9.85 -15.49
CA SER A 39 8.38 8.55 -15.85
C SER A 39 8.91 7.41 -14.96
N ALA A 40 10.21 7.40 -14.65
CA ALA A 40 10.80 6.40 -13.76
C ALA A 40 10.30 6.52 -12.31
N LEU A 41 10.03 7.75 -11.84
CA LEU A 41 9.43 7.99 -10.53
C LEU A 41 7.97 7.56 -10.47
N GLU A 42 7.20 7.84 -11.52
CA GLU A 42 5.81 7.40 -11.66
C GLU A 42 5.70 5.87 -11.68
N GLU A 43 6.56 5.19 -12.43
CA GLU A 43 6.60 3.73 -12.51
C GLU A 43 6.94 3.08 -11.16
N ARG A 44 7.94 3.62 -10.44
CA ARG A 44 8.27 3.15 -9.09
C ARG A 44 7.14 3.38 -8.09
N THR A 45 6.41 4.49 -8.22
CA THR A 45 5.27 4.80 -7.36
C THR A 45 4.12 3.85 -7.62
N ARG A 46 3.84 3.54 -8.89
CA ARG A 46 2.85 2.54 -9.31
C ARG A 46 3.17 1.15 -8.73
N ASP A 47 4.41 0.67 -8.86
CA ASP A 47 4.82 -0.64 -8.29
C ASP A 47 4.62 -0.68 -6.77
N ARG A 48 4.96 0.40 -6.05
CA ARG A 48 4.75 0.48 -4.59
C ARG A 48 3.27 0.44 -4.21
N LEU A 49 2.41 1.17 -4.92
CA LEU A 49 0.96 1.15 -4.69
C LEU A 49 0.35 -0.22 -5.02
N GLU A 50 0.83 -0.89 -6.07
CA GLU A 50 0.40 -2.24 -6.41
C GLU A 50 0.75 -3.24 -5.31
N ARG A 51 1.99 -3.21 -4.79
CA ARG A 51 2.39 -4.03 -3.64
C ARG A 51 1.54 -3.76 -2.41
N LEU A 52 1.27 -2.48 -2.12
CA LEU A 52 0.43 -2.07 -1.00
C LEU A 52 -1.01 -2.61 -1.16
N TYR A 53 -1.56 -2.55 -2.37
CA TYR A 53 -2.88 -3.10 -2.70
C TYR A 53 -2.92 -4.62 -2.53
N LEU A 54 -1.94 -5.35 -3.07
CA LEU A 54 -1.84 -6.81 -2.93
C LEU A 54 -1.71 -7.22 -1.45
N ALA A 55 -0.94 -6.48 -0.67
CA ALA A 55 -0.80 -6.72 0.76
C ALA A 55 -2.12 -6.47 1.51
N ALA A 56 -2.90 -5.44 1.15
CA ALA A 56 -4.24 -5.22 1.70
C ALA A 56 -5.22 -6.35 1.34
N LEU A 57 -5.18 -6.87 0.11
CA LEU A 57 -5.98 -8.04 -0.28
C LEU A 57 -5.59 -9.30 0.52
N LYS A 58 -4.30 -9.51 0.75
CA LYS A 58 -3.81 -10.61 1.58
C LYS A 58 -4.32 -10.49 3.02
N LEU A 59 -4.24 -9.30 3.61
CA LEU A 59 -4.79 -9.02 4.94
C LEU A 59 -6.29 -9.33 5.01
N ARG A 60 -7.08 -8.93 4.00
CA ARG A 60 -8.51 -9.26 3.92
C ARG A 60 -8.76 -10.77 3.89
N ARG A 61 -7.96 -11.51 3.12
CA ARG A 61 -8.05 -12.98 3.06
C ARG A 61 -7.73 -13.62 4.41
N ASP A 62 -6.72 -13.12 5.11
CA ASP A 62 -6.32 -13.61 6.42
C ASP A 62 -7.44 -13.41 7.44
N VAL A 63 -8.05 -12.21 7.50
CA VAL A 63 -9.22 -11.92 8.36
C VAL A 63 -10.40 -12.86 8.08
N ASN A 64 -10.72 -13.11 6.80
CA ASN A 64 -11.79 -14.04 6.44
C ASN A 64 -11.47 -15.48 6.87
N THR A 65 -10.22 -15.90 6.75
CA THR A 65 -9.78 -17.24 7.14
C THR A 65 -9.85 -17.41 8.65
N GLN A 66 -9.38 -16.42 9.42
CA GLN A 66 -9.47 -16.39 10.88
C GLN A 66 -10.93 -16.41 11.34
N LEU A 67 -11.80 -15.61 10.73
CA LEU A 67 -13.24 -15.63 11.02
C LEU A 67 -13.86 -17.02 10.78
N ALA A 68 -13.60 -17.63 9.63
CA ALA A 68 -14.12 -18.96 9.31
C ALA A 68 -13.64 -20.01 10.32
N ASN A 69 -12.35 -19.95 10.68
CA ASN A 69 -11.76 -20.84 11.67
C ASN A 69 -12.38 -20.65 13.05
N ALA A 70 -12.52 -19.42 13.55
CA ALA A 70 -13.16 -19.14 14.85
C ALA A 70 -14.60 -19.63 14.90
N ILE A 71 -15.39 -19.37 13.84
CA ILE A 71 -16.76 -19.86 13.74
C ILE A 71 -16.79 -21.38 13.81
N PHE A 72 -15.90 -22.06 13.08
CA PHE A 72 -15.80 -23.51 13.10
C PHE A 72 -15.48 -24.03 14.50
N MET A 73 -14.46 -23.47 15.16
CA MET A 73 -14.03 -23.87 16.52
C MET A 73 -15.14 -23.71 17.54
N LEU A 74 -15.76 -22.53 17.60
CA LEU A 74 -16.85 -22.23 18.54
C LEU A 74 -18.12 -23.05 18.27
N THR A 75 -18.34 -23.48 17.02
CA THR A 75 -19.51 -24.30 16.66
C THR A 75 -19.26 -25.79 16.94
N ARG A 76 -18.02 -26.26 16.75
CA ARG A 76 -17.66 -27.68 16.88
C ARG A 76 -17.09 -28.04 18.25
N ASN A 77 -16.76 -27.06 19.08
CA ASN A 77 -16.03 -27.26 20.34
C ASN A 77 -14.70 -28.01 20.13
N VAL A 78 -14.02 -27.71 19.03
CA VAL A 78 -12.73 -28.31 18.67
C VAL A 78 -11.77 -27.18 18.36
N ALA A 79 -10.77 -26.99 19.22
CA ALA A 79 -9.68 -26.07 18.96
C ALA A 79 -8.53 -26.81 18.24
N PRO A 80 -7.94 -26.23 17.18
CA PRO A 80 -6.69 -26.75 16.62
C PRO A 80 -5.59 -26.65 17.68
N LYS A 81 -4.63 -27.58 17.64
CA LYS A 81 -3.40 -27.46 18.43
C LYS A 81 -2.76 -26.10 18.14
N PRO A 82 -2.33 -25.35 19.17
CA PRO A 82 -1.74 -24.02 18.97
C PRO A 82 -0.57 -24.14 17.99
N ARG A 83 -0.67 -23.44 16.86
CA ARG A 83 0.49 -23.23 15.99
C ARG A 83 1.41 -22.24 16.72
N SER A 84 2.68 -22.61 16.89
CA SER A 84 3.69 -21.81 17.60
C SER A 84 4.13 -20.54 16.85
N GLY A 85 3.58 -20.28 15.66
CA GLY A 85 3.83 -19.06 14.92
C GLY A 85 2.68 -18.10 15.13
N ARG A 86 3.01 -16.91 15.63
CA ARG A 86 2.14 -15.72 15.55
C ARG A 86 1.80 -15.56 14.06
N GLU A 87 0.61 -16.00 13.62
CA GLU A 87 0.02 -15.69 12.31
C GLU A 87 -0.38 -14.20 12.36
N VAL A 88 0.58 -13.31 12.63
CA VAL A 88 0.37 -11.88 12.50
C VAL A 88 0.19 -11.66 11.01
N PRO A 89 -0.93 -11.08 10.57
CA PRO A 89 -1.09 -10.68 9.18
C PRO A 89 0.07 -9.74 8.79
N PRO A 90 0.35 -9.49 7.50
CA PRO A 90 1.48 -8.68 7.02
C PRO A 90 1.33 -7.17 7.32
N LEU A 91 0.94 -6.82 8.54
CA LEU A 91 0.72 -5.45 9.03
C LEU A 91 2.02 -4.65 9.07
N PHE A 92 3.13 -5.29 9.45
CA PHE A 92 4.43 -4.62 9.53
C PHE A 92 4.94 -4.16 8.15
N GLU A 93 4.79 -5.01 7.12
CA GLU A 93 5.20 -4.67 5.76
C GLU A 93 4.33 -3.54 5.19
N LEU A 94 3.02 -3.59 5.45
CA LEU A 94 2.08 -2.51 5.09
C LEU A 94 2.42 -1.20 5.80
N GLU A 95 2.67 -1.26 7.10
CA GLU A 95 3.04 -0.10 7.93
C GLU A 95 4.29 0.58 7.38
N MET A 96 5.32 -0.21 7.10
CA MET A 96 6.58 0.29 6.58
C MET A 96 6.41 0.95 5.19
N LEU A 97 5.59 0.37 4.31
CA LEU A 97 5.29 0.96 3.00
C LEU A 97 4.51 2.27 3.11
N VAL A 98 3.54 2.36 4.02
CA VAL A 98 2.75 3.58 4.26
C VAL A 98 3.64 4.67 4.86
N GLU A 99 4.40 4.36 5.91
CA GLU A 99 5.23 5.36 6.60
C GLU A 99 6.35 5.92 5.73
N LEU A 100 6.98 5.08 4.89
CA LEU A 100 8.11 5.50 4.07
C LEU A 100 7.71 6.26 2.81
N TYR A 101 6.56 5.93 2.21
CA TYR A 101 6.24 6.40 0.86
C TYR A 101 4.92 7.18 0.74
N PHE A 102 3.98 7.00 1.67
CA PHE A 102 2.62 7.52 1.54
C PHE A 102 2.07 8.11 2.85
N ARG A 103 2.96 8.56 3.74
CA ARG A 103 2.61 9.01 5.09
C ARG A 103 1.53 10.09 5.10
N GLU A 104 1.60 11.04 4.17
CA GLU A 104 0.66 12.17 4.14
C GLU A 104 -0.70 11.79 3.56
N SER A 105 -0.75 10.85 2.62
CA SER A 105 -1.99 10.49 1.92
C SER A 105 -2.75 9.32 2.55
N LEU A 106 -2.04 8.36 3.16
CA LEU A 106 -2.62 7.08 3.58
C LEU A 106 -2.51 6.77 5.07
N SER A 107 -1.82 7.58 5.88
CA SER A 107 -1.55 7.25 7.29
C SER A 107 -2.80 7.12 8.16
N GLU A 108 -3.75 8.06 8.07
CA GLU A 108 -4.97 8.04 8.87
C GLU A 108 -5.84 6.81 8.56
N THR A 109 -6.04 6.51 7.28
CA THR A 109 -6.81 5.34 6.84
C THR A 109 -6.09 4.03 7.16
N PHE A 110 -4.76 4.01 7.07
CA PHE A 110 -3.97 2.86 7.49
C PHE A 110 -4.06 2.64 9.01
N LYS A 111 -3.99 3.68 9.82
CA LYS A 111 -4.13 3.59 11.28
C LYS A 111 -5.48 2.98 11.68
N ALA A 112 -6.56 3.44 11.07
CA ALA A 112 -7.90 2.87 11.29
C ALA A 112 -7.97 1.39 10.88
N THR A 113 -7.31 1.03 9.77
CA THR A 113 -7.20 -0.36 9.30
C THR A 113 -6.41 -1.23 10.28
N ARG A 114 -5.28 -0.73 10.79
CA ARG A 114 -4.43 -1.41 11.76
C ARG A 114 -5.18 -1.67 13.05
N GLU A 115 -5.80 -0.64 13.63
CA GLU A 115 -6.59 -0.77 14.86
C GLU A 115 -7.76 -1.76 14.71
N ALA A 116 -8.44 -1.75 13.56
CA ALA A 116 -9.54 -2.69 13.32
C ALA A 116 -9.04 -4.13 13.17
N ALA A 117 -7.91 -4.34 12.51
CA ALA A 117 -7.28 -5.64 12.36
C ALA A 117 -6.77 -6.18 13.71
N GLU A 118 -6.13 -5.36 14.53
CA GLU A 118 -5.68 -5.72 15.88
C GLU A 118 -6.86 -6.16 16.76
N ARG A 119 -7.94 -5.37 16.81
CA ARG A 119 -9.16 -5.74 17.55
C ARG A 119 -9.79 -7.04 17.06
N HIS A 120 -9.67 -7.34 15.76
CA HIS A 120 -10.12 -8.63 15.22
C HIS A 120 -9.23 -9.79 15.70
N VAL A 121 -7.91 -9.61 15.71
CA VAL A 121 -6.97 -10.61 16.21
C VAL A 121 -7.22 -10.91 17.68
N ASP A 122 -7.47 -9.89 18.50
CA ASP A 122 -7.80 -10.09 19.92
C ASP A 122 -9.08 -10.90 20.09
N ALA A 123 -10.14 -10.57 19.35
CA ALA A 123 -11.39 -11.33 19.36
C ALA A 123 -11.22 -12.77 18.83
N TYR A 124 -10.33 -12.98 17.86
CA TYR A 124 -9.99 -14.30 17.34
C TYR A 124 -9.25 -15.16 18.39
N ILE A 125 -8.27 -14.58 19.08
CA ILE A 125 -7.55 -15.25 20.18
C ILE A 125 -8.53 -15.62 21.30
N GLU A 126 -9.44 -14.71 21.64
CA GLU A 126 -10.45 -14.96 22.66
C GLU A 126 -11.43 -16.06 22.24
N ALA A 127 -11.83 -16.11 20.96
CA ALA A 127 -12.63 -17.19 20.41
C ALA A 127 -11.93 -18.55 20.52
N ILE A 128 -10.61 -18.61 20.31
CA ILE A 128 -9.82 -19.83 20.53
C ILE A 128 -9.86 -20.23 22.00
N ARG A 129 -9.65 -19.27 22.92
CA ARG A 129 -9.67 -19.51 24.36
C ARG A 129 -11.02 -20.11 24.80
N VAL A 130 -12.13 -19.46 24.42
CA VAL A 130 -13.49 -19.91 24.73
C VAL A 130 -13.75 -21.31 24.16
N ALA A 131 -13.33 -21.58 22.91
CA ALA A 131 -13.48 -22.91 22.31
C ALA A 131 -12.65 -24.01 22.99
N GLN A 132 -11.60 -23.65 23.73
CA GLN A 132 -10.77 -24.59 24.49
C GLN A 132 -11.26 -24.80 25.93
N SER A 133 -11.83 -23.78 26.56
CA SER A 133 -12.10 -23.77 28.00
C SER A 133 -13.57 -23.76 28.39
N SER A 134 -14.49 -23.47 27.47
CA SER A 134 -15.92 -23.31 27.80
C SER A 134 -16.82 -24.32 27.10
N ASP A 135 -17.51 -25.10 27.91
CA ASP A 135 -18.61 -25.96 27.46
C ASP A 135 -19.96 -25.22 27.38
N ASN A 136 -20.03 -23.97 27.86
CA ASN A 136 -21.26 -23.18 27.90
C ASN A 136 -21.67 -22.70 26.49
N PRO A 137 -22.85 -23.10 25.97
CA PRO A 137 -23.32 -22.66 24.65
C PRO A 137 -23.53 -21.14 24.53
N ASP A 138 -23.91 -20.46 25.61
CA ASP A 138 -24.18 -19.02 25.57
C ASP A 138 -22.89 -18.20 25.45
N GLU A 139 -21.84 -18.60 26.19
CA GLU A 139 -20.52 -17.97 26.09
C GLU A 139 -19.93 -18.12 24.69
N ARG A 140 -20.10 -19.31 24.08
CA ARG A 140 -19.71 -19.56 22.69
C ARG A 140 -20.52 -18.72 21.70
N ALA A 141 -21.82 -18.54 21.94
CA ALA A 141 -22.67 -17.70 21.08
C ALA A 141 -22.26 -16.22 21.13
N ILE A 142 -21.95 -15.70 22.33
CA ILE A 142 -21.45 -14.33 22.53
C ILE A 142 -20.11 -14.16 21.81
N SER A 143 -19.15 -15.05 22.05
CA SER A 143 -17.82 -14.99 21.40
C SER A 143 -17.93 -15.08 19.87
N LYS A 144 -18.85 -15.90 19.34
CA LYS A 144 -19.12 -16.01 17.91
C LYS A 144 -19.71 -14.72 17.32
N ALA A 145 -20.57 -14.03 18.06
CA ALA A 145 -21.11 -12.74 17.63
C ALA A 145 -20.02 -11.65 17.63
N GLU A 146 -19.18 -11.63 18.67
CA GLU A 146 -18.10 -10.67 18.80
C GLU A 146 -17.05 -10.83 17.69
N VAL A 147 -16.56 -12.05 17.44
CA VAL A 147 -15.55 -12.27 16.38
C VAL A 147 -16.09 -11.90 15.00
N ARG A 148 -17.39 -12.10 14.74
CA ARG A 148 -18.07 -11.67 13.51
C ARG A 148 -18.13 -10.15 13.40
N GLU A 149 -18.52 -9.47 14.47
CA GLU A 149 -18.60 -8.01 14.49
C GLU A 149 -17.23 -7.38 14.21
N LYS A 150 -16.18 -7.84 14.92
CA LYS A 150 -14.83 -7.30 14.74
C LYS A 150 -14.26 -7.62 13.37
N ALA A 151 -14.46 -8.84 12.86
CA ALA A 151 -14.07 -9.20 11.50
C ALA A 151 -14.77 -8.33 10.44
N GLY A 152 -16.07 -8.09 10.59
CA GLY A 152 -16.83 -7.23 9.69
C GLY A 152 -16.31 -5.79 9.65
N ARG A 153 -15.94 -5.23 10.82
CA ARG A 153 -15.29 -3.91 10.91
C ARG A 153 -13.92 -3.91 10.26
N ALA A 154 -13.09 -4.92 10.53
CA ALA A 154 -11.76 -5.04 9.93
C ALA A 154 -11.85 -5.13 8.40
N ILE A 155 -12.71 -5.98 7.85
CA ILE A 155 -12.91 -6.11 6.39
C ILE A 155 -13.35 -4.78 5.78
N THR A 156 -14.28 -4.07 6.44
CA THR A 156 -14.76 -2.76 5.96
C THR A 156 -13.61 -1.74 5.87
N GLN A 157 -12.76 -1.66 6.91
CA GLN A 157 -11.62 -0.74 6.92
C GLN A 157 -10.57 -1.13 5.88
N ILE A 158 -10.26 -2.42 5.75
CA ILE A 158 -9.33 -2.94 4.74
C ILE A 158 -9.83 -2.62 3.33
N ASP A 159 -11.13 -2.78 3.06
CA ASP A 159 -11.73 -2.47 1.76
C ASP A 159 -11.71 -0.96 1.46
N GLN A 160 -11.93 -0.12 2.48
CA GLN A 160 -11.79 1.33 2.34
C GLN A 160 -10.35 1.73 2.00
N PHE A 161 -9.38 1.19 2.75
CA PHE A 161 -7.97 1.42 2.49
C PHE A 161 -7.57 0.96 1.08
N ALA A 162 -7.93 -0.27 0.68
CA ALA A 162 -7.62 -0.80 -0.64
C ALA A 162 -8.23 0.02 -1.79
N ARG A 163 -9.42 0.61 -1.59
CA ARG A 163 -10.03 1.52 -2.57
C ARG A 163 -9.26 2.83 -2.68
N GLN A 164 -8.80 3.39 -1.56
CA GLN A 164 -8.02 4.62 -1.55
C GLN A 164 -6.66 4.41 -2.23
N VAL A 165 -5.97 3.31 -1.90
CA VAL A 165 -4.72 2.92 -2.57
C VAL A 165 -4.91 2.80 -4.08
N LYS A 166 -6.01 2.19 -4.53
CA LYS A 166 -6.32 2.08 -5.97
C LYS A 166 -6.62 3.42 -6.63
N ALA A 167 -7.29 4.33 -5.93
CA ALA A 167 -7.61 5.67 -6.45
C ALA A 167 -6.35 6.53 -6.62
N ASP A 168 -5.35 6.33 -5.76
CA ASP A 168 -4.08 7.06 -5.80
C ASP A 168 -3.09 6.52 -6.85
N VAL A 169 -3.42 5.46 -7.60
CA VAL A 169 -2.62 4.97 -8.73
C VAL A 169 -2.87 5.87 -9.95
N PRO A 170 -1.89 6.68 -10.41
CA PRO A 170 -2.05 7.44 -11.66
C PRO A 170 -2.19 6.47 -12.84
N LEU A 171 -3.18 6.72 -13.70
CA LEU A 171 -3.47 5.97 -14.94
C LEU A 171 -2.46 6.28 -16.04
#